data_AF-Q4D6R0-F1
#
_entry.id   AF-Q4D6R0-F1
#
_cell.length_a   1.000
_cell.length_b   1.000
_cell.length_c   1.000
_cell.angle_alpha   90.00
_cell.angle_beta   90.00
_cell.angle_gamma   90.00
#
_symmetry.space_group_name_H-M   'P 1'
#
loop_
_entity.id
_entity.type
_entity.pdbx_description
1 polymer ?
#
loop_
_entity_poly.entity_id
_entity_poly.type
_entity_poly.pdbx_seq_one_letter_code
_entity_poly.pdbx_strand_id
1 'polypeptide(L)'
;MFDALSALVETASAKAKLLTEEGYELVKQTGMLELEEGYDDTNCGTTEVKCKTVPAAECVTSKESEGPCPAVTRVTKDLFFLPPSQWESPAEEWTLLAESALMEENSCIIPPERILGEESLVSKLCGLLNVDSIEKLPEIPKFSECKPSQELVDWLTSETECIEFRSLLVPRHVSDEQYWVNTCWRFFIYRMCRNGSQLLDVMEVVSIEPKPVDTTGVLRKKRIGVPNNATHWKKLRETLNCRREMAAWIEEQISTVQHEIELALSNLQLLTNITMKRETTELGDSVSESCKYHKAKLDRLMGELKLQREKLGESVLCPDHGSLFAQLANVNDQLRVKLEVYASLSSGNPSECRENVSHGGREEATLKTSPSGGDHDDTTVFEAVLPWEKEGEEG
;
A
#
# COMPACT_ATOMS: atom_id res chain seq x y z
N MET A 1 57.86 -25.43 14.67
CA MET A 1 56.54 -24.79 14.89
C MET A 1 55.97 -24.25 13.59
N PHE A 2 56.76 -23.57 12.75
CA PHE A 2 56.34 -23.10 11.41
C PHE A 2 56.00 -24.22 10.41
N ASP A 3 56.69 -25.35 10.45
CA ASP A 3 56.42 -26.48 9.54
C ASP A 3 55.03 -27.10 9.79
N ALA A 4 54.61 -27.18 11.05
CA ALA A 4 53.29 -27.69 11.41
C ALA A 4 52.15 -26.78 10.96
N LEU A 5 52.36 -25.45 11.01
CA LEU A 5 51.39 -24.48 10.52
C LEU A 5 51.26 -24.52 8.99
N SER A 6 52.38 -24.65 8.29
CA SER A 6 52.41 -24.75 6.82
C SER A 6 51.72 -26.02 6.34
N ALA A 7 51.99 -27.17 6.99
CA ALA A 7 51.31 -28.43 6.70
C ALA A 7 49.79 -28.34 6.94
N LEU A 8 49.35 -27.64 8.00
CA LEU A 8 47.92 -27.43 8.27
C LEU A 8 47.26 -26.59 7.16
N VAL A 9 47.90 -25.50 6.73
CA VAL A 9 47.38 -24.60 5.68
C VAL A 9 47.29 -25.33 4.34
N GLU A 10 48.32 -26.09 3.97
CA GLU A 10 48.30 -26.90 2.74
C GLU A 10 47.21 -27.99 2.80
N THR A 11 47.04 -28.65 3.95
CA THR A 11 45.98 -29.65 4.14
C THR A 11 44.59 -29.03 4.05
N ALA A 12 44.39 -27.84 4.63
CA ALA A 12 43.13 -27.11 4.56
C ALA A 12 42.83 -26.65 3.12
N SER A 13 43.83 -26.15 2.41
CA SER A 13 43.72 -25.74 1.00
C SER A 13 43.39 -26.93 0.09
N ALA A 14 44.05 -28.08 0.30
CA ALA A 14 43.75 -29.30 -0.44
C ALA A 14 42.33 -29.80 -0.17
N LYS A 15 41.87 -29.78 1.08
CA LYS A 15 40.49 -30.14 1.43
C LYS A 15 39.45 -29.17 0.84
N ALA A 16 39.74 -27.88 0.83
CA ALA A 16 38.86 -26.88 0.23
C ALA A 16 38.71 -27.08 -1.28
N LYS A 17 39.81 -27.37 -1.99
CA LYS A 17 39.78 -27.71 -3.42
C LYS A 17 38.97 -28.97 -3.68
N LEU A 18 39.15 -30.01 -2.87
CA LEU A 18 38.45 -31.28 -3.02
C LEU A 18 36.94 -31.11 -2.79
N LEU A 19 36.52 -30.35 -1.77
CA LEU A 19 35.11 -29.97 -1.57
C LEU A 19 34.53 -29.14 -2.73
N THR A 20 35.35 -28.30 -3.36
CA THR A 20 34.91 -27.48 -4.49
C THR A 20 34.73 -28.32 -5.75
N GLU A 21 35.65 -29.26 -6.03
CA GLU A 21 35.55 -30.21 -7.16
C GLU A 21 34.42 -31.22 -6.93
N GLU A 22 34.28 -31.79 -5.74
CA GLU A 22 33.18 -32.69 -5.39
C GLU A 22 31.84 -31.95 -5.46
N GLY A 23 31.77 -30.70 -4.97
CA GLY A 23 30.58 -29.86 -5.09
C GLY A 23 30.24 -29.55 -6.55
N TYR A 24 31.23 -29.26 -7.38
CA TYR A 24 31.03 -29.00 -8.80
C TYR A 24 30.51 -30.24 -9.55
N GLU A 25 31.10 -31.42 -9.30
CA GLU A 25 30.62 -32.67 -9.88
C GLU A 25 29.23 -33.08 -9.36
N LEU A 26 28.92 -32.84 -8.08
CA LEU A 26 27.59 -33.05 -7.53
C LEU A 26 26.55 -32.17 -8.27
N VAL A 27 26.84 -30.88 -8.44
CA VAL A 27 25.95 -29.94 -9.12
C VAL A 27 25.78 -30.29 -10.60
N LYS A 28 26.82 -30.81 -11.25
CA LYS A 28 26.77 -31.32 -12.62
C LYS A 28 25.92 -32.58 -12.72
N GLN A 29 26.01 -33.48 -11.75
CA GLN A 29 25.18 -34.71 -11.69
C GLN A 29 23.71 -34.42 -11.38
N THR A 30 23.40 -33.40 -10.57
CA THR A 30 22.03 -33.03 -10.26
C THR A 30 21.34 -32.27 -11.40
N GLY A 31 22.06 -31.93 -12.47
CA GLY A 31 21.52 -31.14 -13.59
C GLY A 31 21.10 -29.73 -13.18
N MET A 32 21.53 -29.24 -12.01
CA MET A 32 21.16 -27.91 -11.50
C MET A 32 21.88 -26.77 -12.22
N LEU A 33 22.98 -27.07 -12.91
CA LEU A 33 23.58 -26.15 -13.87
C LEU A 33 23.20 -26.60 -15.27
N GLU A 34 22.06 -26.09 -15.75
CA GLU A 34 21.85 -25.91 -17.18
C GLU A 34 22.98 -24.98 -17.66
N LEU A 35 23.98 -25.56 -18.31
CA LEU A 35 24.92 -24.81 -19.13
C LEU A 35 24.07 -24.19 -20.24
N GLU A 36 23.68 -22.93 -20.06
CA GLU A 36 22.86 -22.17 -21.01
C GLU A 36 23.54 -22.12 -22.40
N GLU A 37 23.29 -23.13 -23.22
CA GLU A 37 23.09 -22.95 -24.65
C GLU A 37 21.75 -22.20 -24.78
N GLY A 38 21.86 -20.96 -25.25
CA GLY A 38 20.83 -19.94 -25.09
C GLY A 38 19.43 -20.38 -25.49
N TYR A 39 18.45 -19.94 -24.70
CA TYR A 39 17.05 -20.01 -25.10
C TYR A 39 16.27 -18.82 -24.57
N ASP A 40 15.31 -18.45 -25.42
CA ASP A 40 14.58 -17.21 -25.53
C ASP A 40 13.64 -16.87 -24.37
N ASP A 41 13.41 -15.55 -24.27
CA ASP A 41 12.25 -14.89 -23.70
C ASP A 41 10.95 -15.70 -23.89
N THR A 42 10.32 -16.08 -22.78
CA THR A 42 8.89 -15.85 -22.46
C THR A 42 8.47 -16.81 -21.36
N ASN A 43 8.52 -16.38 -20.10
CA ASN A 43 7.54 -16.87 -19.15
C ASN A 43 7.18 -15.81 -18.11
N CYS A 44 5.99 -15.24 -18.31
CA CYS A 44 5.32 -14.29 -17.45
C CYS A 44 4.78 -15.04 -16.23
N GLY A 45 5.51 -15.02 -15.13
CA GLY A 45 5.04 -15.48 -13.83
C GLY A 45 4.82 -14.30 -12.91
N THR A 46 3.61 -13.75 -12.89
CA THR A 46 3.15 -12.82 -11.87
C THR A 46 3.08 -13.53 -10.51
N THR A 47 4.18 -13.50 -9.76
CA THR A 47 4.16 -13.85 -8.34
C THR A 47 3.66 -12.64 -7.57
N GLU A 48 2.41 -12.72 -7.10
CA GLU A 48 1.80 -11.79 -6.17
C GLU A 48 2.66 -11.65 -4.91
N VAL A 49 3.24 -10.47 -4.72
CA VAL A 49 3.92 -10.10 -3.48
C VAL A 49 2.85 -9.83 -2.44
N LYS A 50 2.67 -10.79 -1.53
CA LYS A 50 1.79 -10.70 -0.38
C LYS A 50 2.39 -9.70 0.61
N CYS A 51 2.10 -8.41 0.43
CA CYS A 51 2.53 -7.37 1.35
C CYS A 51 1.85 -7.59 2.71
N LYS A 52 2.65 -7.91 3.73
CA LYS A 52 2.25 -7.79 5.12
C LYS A 52 2.18 -6.30 5.46
N THR A 53 0.98 -5.77 5.62
CA THR A 53 0.76 -4.42 6.12
C THR A 53 1.22 -4.36 7.58
N VAL A 54 2.25 -3.56 7.88
CA VAL A 54 2.68 -3.28 9.25
C VAL A 54 1.70 -2.26 9.84
N PRO A 55 1.14 -2.50 11.05
CA PRO A 55 0.18 -1.58 11.63
C PRO A 55 0.82 -0.24 11.98
N ALA A 56 0.09 0.84 11.73
CA ALA A 56 0.45 2.22 12.05
C ALA A 56 0.85 2.34 13.53
N ALA A 57 2.15 2.57 13.77
CA ALA A 57 2.69 2.73 15.11
C ALA A 57 2.26 4.07 15.71
N GLU A 58 1.62 4.00 16.87
CA GLU A 58 1.18 5.12 17.68
C GLU A 58 2.35 6.03 18.09
N CYS A 59 2.11 7.33 17.97
CA CYS A 59 3.03 8.41 18.32
C CYS A 59 3.22 8.46 19.85
N VAL A 60 4.26 7.79 20.37
CA VAL A 60 4.65 7.90 21.78
C VAL A 60 5.69 9.00 21.94
N THR A 61 5.26 10.15 22.45
CA THR A 61 6.13 11.23 22.91
C THR A 61 6.78 10.84 24.24
N SER A 62 8.03 10.38 24.22
CA SER A 62 8.85 10.22 25.42
C SER A 62 9.74 11.44 25.63
N LYS A 63 9.40 12.22 26.67
CA LYS A 63 10.30 13.18 27.32
C LYS A 63 11.19 12.40 28.28
N GLU A 64 12.51 12.49 28.12
CA GLU A 64 13.41 12.35 29.26
C GLU A 64 14.75 13.02 28.99
N SER A 65 15.23 13.68 30.03
CA SER A 65 16.41 14.49 30.13
C SER A 65 17.67 13.67 30.44
N GLU A 66 18.81 14.15 29.94
CA GLU A 66 20.11 14.31 30.63
C GLU A 66 21.31 13.92 29.75
N GLY A 67 22.22 14.88 29.57
CA GLY A 67 23.63 14.65 29.25
C GLY A 67 24.03 14.71 27.78
N PRO A 68 24.85 15.69 27.34
CA PRO A 68 25.37 15.74 25.98
C PRO A 68 26.56 14.79 25.84
N CYS A 69 26.29 13.50 25.63
CA CYS A 69 27.16 12.75 24.72
C CYS A 69 26.87 13.31 23.32
N PRO A 70 27.89 13.60 22.48
CA PRO A 70 27.62 14.06 21.12
C PRO A 70 26.79 12.97 20.48
N ALA A 71 25.51 13.26 20.26
CA ALA A 71 24.55 12.33 19.73
C ALA A 71 25.13 11.92 18.38
N VAL A 72 25.72 10.73 18.32
CA VAL A 72 26.07 10.10 17.05
C VAL A 72 24.71 9.98 16.38
N THR A 73 24.45 10.84 15.41
CA THR A 73 23.27 10.79 14.56
C THR A 73 23.33 9.42 13.89
N ARG A 74 22.60 8.46 14.48
CA ARG A 74 22.46 7.12 13.93
C ARG A 74 21.33 7.16 12.94
N VAL A 75 21.49 6.38 11.89
CA VAL A 75 20.46 6.20 10.89
C VAL A 75 19.40 5.31 11.51
N THR A 76 18.22 5.88 11.75
CA THR A 76 17.10 5.17 12.35
C THR A 76 16.29 4.44 11.28
N LYS A 77 15.50 3.45 11.72
CA LYS A 77 14.53 2.78 10.87
C LYS A 77 13.54 3.77 10.24
N ASP A 78 13.13 4.77 11.01
CA ASP A 78 12.24 5.85 10.55
C ASP A 78 12.74 6.60 9.33
N LEU A 79 14.06 6.78 9.16
CA LEU A 79 14.60 7.44 7.97
C LEU A 79 14.17 6.71 6.68
N PHE A 80 14.09 5.39 6.77
CA PHE A 80 13.78 4.49 5.66
C PHE A 80 12.27 4.32 5.43
N PHE A 81 11.48 4.19 6.50
CA PHE A 81 10.09 3.74 6.38
C PHE A 81 9.04 4.82 6.66
N LEU A 82 9.41 5.95 7.27
CA LEU A 82 8.49 7.08 7.40
C LEU A 82 8.68 8.05 6.22
N PRO A 83 7.62 8.30 5.42
CA PRO A 83 7.71 9.28 4.36
C PRO A 83 8.04 10.68 4.90
N PRO A 84 8.65 11.56 4.09
CA PRO A 84 8.87 12.94 4.47
C PRO A 84 7.54 13.68 4.69
N SER A 85 7.55 14.74 5.49
CA SER A 85 6.33 15.50 5.80
C SER A 85 5.71 16.22 4.60
N GLN A 86 6.49 16.43 3.53
CA GLN A 86 5.99 16.99 2.27
C GLN A 86 5.56 15.91 1.26
N TRP A 87 5.46 14.65 1.69
CA TRP A 87 4.98 13.56 0.84
C TRP A 87 3.47 13.69 0.58
N GLU A 88 3.09 13.58 -0.69
CA GLU A 88 1.76 13.80 -1.25
C GLU A 88 1.10 12.49 -1.69
N SER A 89 1.86 11.41 -1.86
CA SER A 89 1.36 10.08 -2.21
C SER A 89 0.97 9.27 -0.96
N PRO A 90 0.23 8.16 -1.10
CA PRO A 90 0.00 7.23 0.01
C PRO A 90 1.31 6.74 0.64
N ALA A 91 1.30 6.50 1.96
CA ALA A 91 2.49 6.07 2.69
C ALA A 91 2.98 4.68 2.24
N GLU A 92 2.06 3.83 1.76
CA GLU A 92 2.33 2.50 1.24
C GLU A 92 3.16 2.54 -0.04
N GLU A 93 3.05 3.62 -0.83
CA GLU A 93 3.92 3.84 -2.00
C GLU A 93 5.36 4.12 -1.56
N TRP A 94 5.54 4.93 -0.51
CA TRP A 94 6.86 5.19 0.07
C TRP A 94 7.51 3.90 0.55
N THR A 95 6.79 3.11 1.36
CA THR A 95 7.30 1.84 1.89
C THR A 95 7.72 0.89 0.77
N LEU A 96 6.87 0.70 -0.25
CA LEU A 96 7.17 -0.16 -1.40
C LEU A 96 8.47 0.26 -2.11
N LEU A 97 8.61 1.57 -2.38
CA LEU A 97 9.76 2.10 -3.10
C LEU A 97 11.03 2.09 -2.24
N ALA A 98 10.91 2.39 -0.94
CA ALA A 98 12.00 2.32 0.01
C ALA A 98 12.56 0.90 0.17
N GLU A 99 11.70 -0.10 0.30
CA GLU A 99 12.09 -1.51 0.34
C GLU A 99 12.78 -1.93 -0.96
N SER A 100 12.19 -1.55 -2.10
CA SER A 100 12.78 -1.82 -3.42
C SER A 100 14.18 -1.19 -3.56
N ALA A 101 14.39 0.02 -3.02
CA ALA A 101 15.69 0.70 -3.05
C ALA A 101 16.78 -0.05 -2.25
N LEU A 102 16.41 -0.70 -1.14
CA LEU A 102 17.33 -1.50 -0.32
C LEU A 102 17.71 -2.83 -0.98
N MET A 103 16.89 -3.29 -1.95
CA MET A 103 17.10 -4.50 -2.72
C MET A 103 17.59 -4.23 -4.15
N GLU A 104 18.00 -3.00 -4.45
CA GLU A 104 18.52 -2.63 -5.77
C GLU A 104 20.04 -2.54 -5.75
N GLU A 105 20.67 -3.36 -6.59
CA GLU A 105 22.12 -3.61 -6.56
C GLU A 105 22.93 -2.34 -6.82
N ASN A 106 22.53 -1.53 -7.81
CA ASN A 106 23.25 -0.32 -8.17
C ASN A 106 23.15 0.74 -7.08
N SER A 107 21.99 0.81 -6.40
CA SER A 107 21.75 1.69 -5.27
C SER A 107 22.68 1.41 -4.10
N CYS A 108 23.02 0.13 -3.89
CA CYS A 108 23.92 -0.26 -2.81
C CYS A 108 25.41 -0.12 -3.19
N ILE A 109 25.78 -0.31 -4.46
CA ILE A 109 27.19 -0.39 -4.89
C ILE A 109 27.75 0.96 -5.36
N ILE A 110 26.97 1.76 -6.11
CA ILE A 110 27.50 2.97 -6.76
C ILE A 110 27.72 4.08 -5.72
N PRO A 111 28.95 4.59 -5.54
CA PRO A 111 29.24 5.68 -4.63
C PRO A 111 28.61 7.00 -5.10
N PRO A 112 28.06 7.83 -4.18
CA PRO A 112 27.53 9.15 -4.49
C PRO A 112 28.50 10.05 -5.28
N GLU A 113 29.80 9.98 -4.98
CA GLU A 113 30.84 10.77 -5.65
C GLU A 113 30.89 10.49 -7.15
N ARG A 114 30.60 9.26 -7.58
CA ARG A 114 30.58 8.92 -9.00
C ARG A 114 29.40 9.57 -9.71
N ILE A 115 28.24 9.59 -9.06
CA ILE A 115 27.01 10.19 -9.61
C ILE A 115 27.20 11.71 -9.71
N LEU A 116 27.69 12.33 -8.64
CA LEU A 116 27.96 13.77 -8.60
C LEU A 116 29.11 14.20 -9.54
N GLY A 117 29.98 13.28 -9.93
CA GLY A 117 31.04 13.50 -10.92
C GLY A 117 30.57 13.47 -12.38
N GLU A 118 29.32 13.11 -12.67
CA GLU A 118 28.75 13.10 -14.01
C GLU A 118 27.68 14.18 -14.19
N GLU A 119 28.04 15.26 -14.89
CA GLU A 119 27.18 16.42 -15.15
C GLU A 119 25.79 16.03 -15.71
N SER A 120 25.73 15.04 -16.60
CA SER A 120 24.48 14.58 -17.21
C SER A 120 23.49 14.01 -16.18
N LEU A 121 23.98 13.26 -15.20
CA LEU A 121 23.17 12.67 -14.13
C LEU A 121 22.79 13.72 -13.10
N VAL A 122 23.72 14.61 -12.74
CA VAL A 122 23.46 15.73 -11.84
C VAL A 122 22.37 16.63 -12.40
N SER A 123 22.45 17.03 -13.67
CA SER A 123 21.43 17.88 -14.28
C SER A 123 20.05 17.21 -14.29
N LYS A 124 19.98 15.90 -14.59
CA LYS A 124 18.72 15.14 -14.51
C LYS A 124 18.18 15.09 -13.09
N LEU A 125 19.03 14.78 -12.12
CA LEU A 125 18.66 14.69 -10.70
C LEU A 125 18.14 16.03 -10.17
N CYS A 126 18.86 17.13 -10.45
CA CYS A 126 18.44 18.49 -10.09
C CYS A 126 17.09 18.87 -10.73
N GLY A 127 16.90 18.52 -12.01
CA GLY A 127 15.64 18.74 -12.72
C GLY A 127 14.48 17.97 -12.09
N LEU A 128 14.67 16.68 -11.78
CA LEU A 128 13.65 15.86 -11.12
C LEU A 128 13.28 16.39 -9.73
N LEU A 129 14.26 16.90 -8.98
CA LEU A 129 14.06 17.42 -7.62
C LEU A 129 13.63 18.90 -7.58
N ASN A 130 13.52 19.57 -8.73
CA ASN A 130 13.24 21.00 -8.84
C ASN A 130 14.22 21.87 -8.01
N VAL A 131 15.53 21.56 -8.10
CA VAL A 131 16.59 22.36 -7.47
C VAL A 131 17.51 22.97 -8.53
N ASP A 132 17.90 24.23 -8.33
CA ASP A 132 18.63 25.00 -9.36
C ASP A 132 20.13 24.66 -9.44
N SER A 133 20.70 24.03 -8.41
CA SER A 133 22.14 23.75 -8.34
C SER A 133 22.45 22.48 -7.55
N ILE A 134 23.62 21.89 -7.84
CA ILE A 134 24.18 20.73 -7.12
C ILE A 134 24.38 21.02 -5.63
N GLU A 135 24.62 22.28 -5.26
CA GLU A 135 24.84 22.75 -3.88
C GLU A 135 23.57 22.62 -3.01
N LYS A 136 22.40 22.50 -3.63
CA LYS A 136 21.12 22.25 -2.93
C LYS A 136 20.88 20.77 -2.67
N LEU A 137 21.69 19.87 -3.23
CA LEU A 137 21.61 18.44 -2.93
C LEU A 137 22.27 18.15 -1.57
N PRO A 138 21.83 17.10 -0.85
CA PRO A 138 22.47 16.63 0.37
C PRO A 138 23.96 16.38 0.15
N GLU A 139 24.77 16.89 1.07
CA GLU A 139 26.19 16.55 1.15
C GLU A 139 26.38 15.04 1.37
N ILE A 140 27.48 14.50 0.86
CA ILE A 140 27.81 13.09 1.08
C ILE A 140 28.14 12.90 2.56
N PRO A 141 27.37 12.08 3.30
CA PRO A 141 27.55 11.93 4.72
C PRO A 141 28.83 11.15 5.04
N LYS A 142 29.40 11.42 6.22
CA LYS A 142 30.51 10.61 6.72
C LYS A 142 29.95 9.32 7.32
N PHE A 143 30.72 8.23 7.26
CA PHE A 143 30.29 6.96 7.86
C PHE A 143 29.87 7.09 9.35
N SER A 144 30.49 8.00 10.11
CA SER A 144 30.09 8.29 11.50
C SER A 144 28.63 8.73 11.66
N GLU A 145 28.04 9.34 10.63
CA GLU A 145 26.65 9.81 10.55
C GLU A 145 25.72 8.76 9.92
N CYS A 146 26.31 7.73 9.29
CA CYS A 146 25.58 6.65 8.60
C CYS A 146 25.51 5.36 9.41
N LYS A 147 25.99 5.34 10.66
CA LYS A 147 25.96 4.13 11.47
C LYS A 147 24.51 3.71 11.72
N PRO A 148 24.13 2.47 11.36
CA PRO A 148 22.76 2.01 11.55
C PRO A 148 22.43 1.96 13.05
N SER A 149 21.19 2.32 13.41
CA SER A 149 20.68 2.10 14.76
C SER A 149 20.52 0.60 15.03
N GLN A 150 20.51 0.20 16.31
CA GLN A 150 20.29 -1.21 16.67
C GLN A 150 18.93 -1.70 16.15
N GLU A 151 17.90 -0.86 16.25
CA GLU A 151 16.57 -1.16 15.73
C GLU A 151 16.57 -1.46 14.22
N LEU A 152 17.31 -0.68 13.43
CA LEU A 152 17.43 -0.92 11.99
C LEU A 152 18.17 -2.24 11.70
N VAL A 153 19.22 -2.56 12.47
CA VAL A 153 19.94 -3.82 12.36
C VAL A 153 19.05 -5.01 12.71
N ASP A 154 18.29 -4.90 13.80
CA ASP A 154 17.37 -5.95 14.25
C ASP A 154 16.28 -6.19 13.20
N TRP A 155 15.70 -5.10 12.66
CA TRP A 155 14.74 -5.20 11.56
C TRP A 155 15.35 -5.83 10.32
N LEU A 156 16.51 -5.36 9.87
CA LEU A 156 17.18 -5.89 8.67
C LEU A 156 17.49 -7.38 8.83
N THR A 157 17.90 -7.81 10.03
CA THR A 157 18.19 -9.22 10.34
C THR A 157 16.92 -10.07 10.41
N SER A 158 15.78 -9.46 10.78
CA SER A 158 14.48 -10.15 10.77
C SER A 158 13.88 -10.30 9.37
N GLU A 159 14.27 -9.42 8.43
CA GLU A 159 13.76 -9.43 7.06
C GLU A 159 14.67 -10.27 6.16
N THR A 160 14.23 -11.51 5.89
CA THR A 160 15.07 -12.55 5.26
C THR A 160 15.57 -12.13 3.88
N GLU A 161 14.70 -11.56 3.06
CA GLU A 161 15.06 -11.14 1.69
C GLU A 161 16.12 -10.03 1.71
N CYS A 162 15.94 -9.02 2.58
CA CYS A 162 16.87 -7.90 2.69
C CYS A 162 18.24 -8.31 3.22
N ILE A 163 18.31 -9.18 4.25
CA ILE A 163 19.60 -9.62 4.80
C ILE A 163 20.34 -10.55 3.85
N GLU A 164 19.63 -11.44 3.15
CA GLU A 164 20.22 -12.31 2.13
C GLU A 164 20.79 -11.48 0.99
N PHE A 165 20.00 -10.53 0.47
CA PHE A 165 20.45 -9.62 -0.57
C PHE A 165 21.70 -8.84 -0.14
N ARG A 166 21.67 -8.20 1.04
CA ARG A 166 22.83 -7.47 1.56
C ARG A 166 24.04 -8.38 1.74
N SER A 167 23.87 -9.61 2.22
CA SER A 167 24.97 -10.55 2.45
C SER A 167 25.61 -11.06 1.16
N LEU A 168 24.88 -11.02 0.03
CA LEU A 168 25.44 -11.31 -1.29
C LEU A 168 26.31 -10.15 -1.81
N LEU A 169 25.99 -8.91 -1.42
CA LEU A 169 26.71 -7.71 -1.85
C LEU A 169 27.87 -7.34 -0.94
N VAL A 170 27.66 -7.38 0.38
CA VAL A 170 28.63 -7.03 1.42
C VAL A 170 29.16 -8.32 2.04
N PRO A 171 30.49 -8.58 2.03
CA PRO A 171 31.58 -7.67 1.67
C PRO A 171 32.08 -7.82 0.22
N ARG A 172 31.39 -8.59 -0.63
CA ARG A 172 31.88 -9.01 -1.94
C ARG A 172 32.18 -7.84 -2.89
N HIS A 173 31.37 -6.78 -2.83
CA HIS A 173 31.40 -5.67 -3.79
C HIS A 173 31.68 -4.31 -3.15
N VAL A 174 31.20 -4.11 -1.93
CA VAL A 174 31.43 -2.88 -1.15
C VAL A 174 31.70 -3.23 0.32
N SER A 175 32.43 -2.36 1.02
CA SER A 175 32.57 -2.48 2.47
C SER A 175 31.25 -2.16 3.17
N ASP A 176 31.09 -2.61 4.42
CA ASP A 176 29.93 -2.24 5.24
C ASP A 176 29.79 -0.72 5.38
N GLU A 177 30.92 -0.02 5.57
CA GLU A 177 30.94 1.44 5.68
C GLU A 177 30.44 2.12 4.40
N GLN A 178 30.90 1.64 3.23
CA GLN A 178 30.48 2.16 1.93
C GLN A 178 29.00 1.87 1.66
N TYR A 179 28.53 0.66 1.99
CA TYR A 179 27.12 0.29 1.85
C TYR A 179 26.21 1.28 2.58
N TRP A 180 26.54 1.60 3.84
CA TRP A 180 25.73 2.53 4.63
C TRP A 180 25.83 3.97 4.12
N VAL A 181 27.02 4.45 3.74
CA VAL A 181 27.16 5.79 3.14
C VAL A 181 26.34 5.91 1.84
N ASN A 182 26.45 4.93 0.95
CA ASN A 182 25.74 4.87 -0.33
C ASN A 182 24.22 4.89 -0.13
N THR A 183 23.75 4.10 0.82
CA THR A 183 22.33 3.95 1.14
C THR A 183 21.78 5.22 1.80
N CYS A 184 22.49 5.78 2.79
CA CYS A 184 22.03 6.97 3.51
C CYS A 184 21.91 8.19 2.62
N TRP A 185 22.92 8.44 1.77
CA TRP A 185 22.88 9.57 0.85
C TRP A 185 21.67 9.49 -0.10
N ARG A 186 21.37 8.29 -0.62
CA ARG A 186 20.18 8.06 -1.46
C ARG A 186 18.89 8.34 -0.71
N PHE A 187 18.77 7.88 0.53
CA PHE A 187 17.57 8.18 1.32
C PHE A 187 17.44 9.67 1.65
N PHE A 188 18.54 10.41 1.84
CA PHE A 188 18.46 11.87 1.94
C PHE A 188 17.94 12.52 0.66
N ILE A 189 18.36 12.02 -0.51
CA ILE A 189 17.83 12.44 -1.81
C ILE A 189 16.34 12.08 -1.95
N TYR A 190 15.95 10.85 -1.61
CA TYR A 190 14.58 10.37 -1.71
C TYR A 190 13.61 11.18 -0.86
N ARG A 191 14.06 11.64 0.32
CA ARG A 191 13.26 12.51 1.19
C ARG A 191 13.01 13.91 0.63
N MET A 192 13.67 14.29 -0.47
CA MET A 192 13.37 15.52 -1.21
C MET A 192 12.23 15.33 -2.23
N CYS A 193 11.82 14.09 -2.49
CA CYS A 193 10.70 13.78 -3.38
C CYS A 193 9.36 14.02 -2.68
N ARG A 194 8.33 14.36 -3.47
CA ARG A 194 6.97 14.64 -2.99
C ARG A 194 5.99 13.53 -3.30
N ASN A 195 6.22 12.71 -4.31
CA ASN A 195 5.29 11.65 -4.68
C ASN A 195 6.01 10.42 -5.23
N GLY A 196 5.28 9.30 -5.31
CA GLY A 196 5.83 8.00 -5.70
C GLY A 196 6.43 8.00 -7.12
N SER A 197 5.84 8.76 -8.05
CA SER A 197 6.35 8.83 -9.42
C SER A 197 7.70 9.54 -9.49
N GLN A 198 7.81 10.70 -8.82
CA GLN A 198 9.06 11.45 -8.73
C GLN A 198 10.15 10.64 -8.02
N LEU A 199 9.80 9.96 -6.92
CA LEU A 199 10.73 9.11 -6.20
C LEU A 199 11.27 7.99 -7.10
N LEU A 200 10.39 7.33 -7.86
CA LEU A 200 10.79 6.26 -8.76
C LEU A 200 11.72 6.77 -9.88
N ASP A 201 11.44 7.94 -10.45
CA ASP A 201 12.31 8.55 -11.46
C ASP A 201 13.69 8.91 -10.88
N VAL A 202 13.72 9.42 -9.64
CA VAL A 202 14.96 9.73 -8.92
C VAL A 202 15.74 8.46 -8.61
N MET A 203 15.08 7.40 -8.13
CA MET A 203 15.67 6.08 -7.90
C MET A 203 16.33 5.54 -9.17
N GLU A 204 15.62 5.59 -10.29
CA GLU A 204 16.17 5.15 -11.58
C GLU A 204 17.45 5.93 -11.94
N VAL A 205 17.45 7.26 -11.78
CA VAL A 205 18.62 8.11 -12.09
C VAL A 205 19.81 7.81 -11.17
N VAL A 206 19.61 7.67 -9.86
CA VAL A 206 20.72 7.39 -8.91
C VAL A 206 21.22 5.93 -8.95
N SER A 207 20.56 5.08 -9.74
CA SER A 207 20.99 3.72 -10.06
C SER A 207 21.70 3.60 -11.41
N ILE A 208 21.83 4.68 -12.18
CA ILE A 208 22.60 4.66 -13.43
C ILE A 208 24.10 4.65 -13.10
N GLU A 209 24.83 3.65 -13.59
CA GLU A 209 26.30 3.64 -13.45
C GLU A 209 26.93 4.73 -14.32
N PRO A 210 27.66 5.69 -13.72
CA PRO A 210 28.33 6.74 -14.45
C PRO A 210 29.48 6.17 -15.29
N LYS A 211 29.56 6.55 -16.57
CA LYS A 211 30.58 6.10 -17.54
C LYS A 211 30.89 4.59 -17.44
N PRO A 212 29.95 3.72 -17.86
CA PRO A 212 30.10 2.27 -17.71
C PRO A 212 31.37 1.78 -18.40
N VAL A 213 32.29 1.16 -17.63
CA VAL A 213 33.57 0.60 -18.15
C VAL A 213 33.31 -0.48 -19.21
N ASP A 214 32.15 -1.13 -19.11
CA ASP A 214 31.70 -2.14 -20.04
C ASP A 214 30.24 -1.92 -20.42
N THR A 215 30.02 -1.39 -21.63
CA THR A 215 28.69 -1.25 -22.22
C THR A 215 28.09 -2.58 -22.66
N THR A 216 28.90 -3.64 -22.80
CA THR A 216 28.44 -4.99 -23.17
C THR A 216 27.98 -5.82 -21.97
N GLY A 217 28.27 -5.38 -20.74
CA GLY A 217 27.90 -6.08 -19.50
C GLY A 217 28.64 -7.39 -19.24
N VAL A 218 29.61 -7.77 -20.08
CA VAL A 218 30.39 -9.02 -20.00
C VAL A 218 31.33 -9.04 -18.79
N LEU A 219 32.02 -7.94 -18.48
CA LEU A 219 32.81 -7.75 -17.26
C LEU A 219 31.91 -7.58 -16.02
N ARG A 220 30.69 -7.09 -16.22
CA ARG A 220 29.64 -7.01 -15.20
C ARG A 220 28.97 -8.34 -14.87
N LYS A 221 29.23 -9.42 -15.63
CA LYS A 221 28.78 -10.81 -15.34
C LYS A 221 29.21 -11.34 -13.96
N LYS A 222 30.02 -10.60 -13.20
CA LYS A 222 30.21 -10.82 -11.76
C LYS A 222 29.06 -10.30 -10.88
N ARG A 223 27.87 -10.02 -11.44
CA ARG A 223 26.69 -9.43 -10.77
C ARG A 223 27.03 -8.09 -10.10
N ILE A 224 27.61 -7.19 -10.90
CA ILE A 224 27.80 -5.79 -10.51
C ILE A 224 27.25 -4.94 -11.64
N GLY A 225 26.20 -4.16 -11.42
CA GLY A 225 25.81 -3.12 -12.36
C GLY A 225 24.89 -3.59 -13.49
N VAL A 226 23.88 -4.44 -13.23
CA VAL A 226 23.06 -5.05 -14.30
C VAL A 226 22.67 -4.00 -15.37
N PRO A 227 23.08 -4.18 -16.65
CA PRO A 227 22.84 -3.18 -17.69
C PRO A 227 21.34 -2.97 -18.00
N ASN A 228 20.50 -3.97 -17.71
CA ASN A 228 19.10 -3.98 -18.08
C ASN A 228 18.16 -3.81 -16.87
N ASN A 229 18.42 -2.79 -16.04
CA ASN A 229 17.48 -2.40 -14.98
C ASN A 229 16.17 -1.80 -15.54
N ALA A 230 16.07 -1.56 -16.85
CA ALA A 230 14.87 -1.03 -17.48
C ALA A 230 13.64 -1.92 -17.22
N THR A 231 13.79 -3.24 -17.27
CA THR A 231 12.71 -4.18 -16.94
C THR A 231 12.32 -4.09 -15.45
N HIS A 232 13.30 -3.94 -14.55
CA HIS A 232 13.05 -3.75 -13.12
C HIS A 232 12.24 -2.49 -12.86
N TRP A 233 12.67 -1.34 -13.40
CA TRP A 233 11.97 -0.07 -13.23
C TRP A 233 10.59 -0.08 -13.88
N LYS A 234 10.44 -0.70 -15.05
CA LYS A 234 9.14 -0.89 -15.69
C LYS A 234 8.19 -1.71 -14.82
N LYS A 235 8.65 -2.84 -14.27
CA LYS A 235 7.85 -3.68 -13.37
C LYS A 235 7.45 -2.92 -12.10
N LEU A 236 8.35 -2.11 -11.54
CA LEU A 236 8.07 -1.31 -10.36
C LEU A 236 7.03 -0.20 -10.65
N ARG A 237 7.12 0.46 -11.81
CA ARG A 237 6.10 1.41 -12.31
C ARG A 237 4.74 0.73 -12.50
N GLU A 238 4.72 -0.43 -13.13
CA GLU A 238 3.48 -1.21 -13.33
C GLU A 238 2.87 -1.59 -11.98
N THR A 239 3.69 -2.06 -11.03
CA THR A 239 3.23 -2.39 -9.67
C THR A 239 2.61 -1.18 -8.97
N LEU A 240 3.25 0.00 -9.08
CA LEU A 240 2.75 1.24 -8.50
C LEU A 240 1.41 1.66 -9.15
N ASN A 241 1.32 1.59 -10.47
CA ASN A 241 0.11 1.93 -11.21
C ASN A 241 -1.04 0.98 -10.89
N CYS A 242 -0.79 -0.34 -10.84
CA CYS A 242 -1.81 -1.31 -10.45
C CYS A 242 -2.34 -1.06 -9.04
N ARG A 243 -1.48 -0.64 -8.10
CA ARG A 243 -1.93 -0.26 -6.74
C ARG A 243 -2.81 0.98 -6.76
N ARG A 244 -2.45 2.00 -7.53
CA ARG A 244 -3.25 3.23 -7.69
C ARG A 244 -4.61 2.94 -8.32
N GLU A 245 -4.63 2.13 -9.38
CA GLU A 245 -5.86 1.69 -10.03
C GLU A 245 -6.76 0.89 -9.06
N MET A 246 -6.17 -0.01 -8.27
CA MET A 246 -6.91 -0.75 -7.26
C MET A 246 -7.47 0.15 -6.16
N ALA A 247 -6.66 1.11 -5.66
CA ALA A 247 -7.11 2.06 -4.65
C ALA A 247 -8.26 2.94 -5.16
N ALA A 248 -8.12 3.50 -6.36
CA ALA A 248 -9.16 4.31 -6.99
C ALA A 248 -10.45 3.50 -7.22
N TRP A 249 -10.31 2.25 -7.66
CA TRP A 249 -11.45 1.34 -7.81
C TRP A 249 -12.14 1.06 -6.46
N ILE A 250 -11.38 0.81 -5.39
CA ILE A 250 -11.94 0.64 -4.04
C ILE A 250 -12.66 1.91 -3.57
N GLU A 251 -12.09 3.10 -3.79
CA GLU A 251 -12.73 4.38 -3.45
C GLU A 251 -14.06 4.59 -4.20
N GLU A 252 -14.12 4.22 -5.48
CA GLU A 252 -15.34 4.23 -6.28
C GLU A 252 -16.39 3.26 -5.70
N GLN A 253 -15.98 2.04 -5.32
CA GLN A 253 -16.88 1.09 -4.66
C GLN A 253 -17.38 1.61 -3.31
N ILE A 254 -16.51 2.25 -2.51
CA ILE A 254 -16.89 2.85 -1.23
C ILE A 254 -17.96 3.92 -1.44
N SER A 255 -17.72 4.83 -2.38
CA SER A 255 -18.64 5.92 -2.71
C SER A 255 -19.99 5.39 -3.17
N THR A 256 -19.97 4.38 -4.05
CA THR A 256 -21.18 3.70 -4.54
C THR A 256 -21.97 3.08 -3.39
N VAL A 257 -21.32 2.29 -2.53
CA VAL A 257 -21.99 1.62 -1.41
C VAL A 257 -22.54 2.64 -0.41
N GLN A 258 -21.80 3.69 -0.08
CA GLN A 258 -22.27 4.75 0.82
C GLN A 258 -23.51 5.45 0.26
N HIS A 259 -23.51 5.81 -1.02
CA HIS A 259 -24.64 6.44 -1.67
C HIS A 259 -25.89 5.54 -1.64
N GLU A 260 -25.73 4.26 -1.95
CA GLU A 260 -26.85 3.32 -1.96
C GLU A 260 -27.40 3.04 -0.56
N ILE A 261 -26.52 3.01 0.46
CA ILE A 261 -26.93 2.95 1.87
C ILE A 261 -27.75 4.19 2.25
N GLU A 262 -27.32 5.39 1.86
CA GLU A 262 -28.02 6.64 2.17
C GLU A 262 -29.44 6.66 1.57
N LEU A 263 -29.57 6.29 0.29
CA LEU A 263 -30.87 6.18 -0.38
C LEU A 263 -31.77 5.14 0.27
N ALA A 264 -31.21 3.98 0.63
CA ALA A 264 -31.94 2.93 1.33
C ALA A 264 -32.42 3.37 2.71
N LEU A 265 -31.57 4.06 3.48
CA LEU A 265 -31.89 4.57 4.81
C LEU A 265 -33.01 5.63 4.76
N SER A 266 -33.00 6.52 3.78
CA SER A 266 -34.06 7.53 3.62
C SER A 266 -35.43 6.86 3.41
N ASN A 267 -35.51 5.87 2.50
CA ASN A 267 -36.74 5.12 2.26
C ASN A 267 -37.16 4.27 3.48
N LEU A 268 -36.19 3.65 4.16
CA LEU A 268 -36.43 2.89 5.39
C LEU A 268 -37.04 3.76 6.49
N GLN A 269 -36.58 5.02 6.64
CA GLN A 269 -37.14 5.97 7.60
C GLN A 269 -38.59 6.32 7.27
N LEU A 270 -38.91 6.55 5.98
CA LEU A 270 -40.28 6.79 5.53
C LEU A 270 -41.19 5.60 5.85
N LEU A 271 -40.76 4.37 5.51
CA LEU A 271 -41.53 3.16 5.79
C LEU A 271 -41.70 2.94 7.31
N THR A 272 -40.68 3.26 8.09
CA THR A 272 -40.73 3.20 9.55
C THR A 272 -41.79 4.16 10.11
N ASN A 273 -41.87 5.38 9.60
CA ASN A 273 -42.88 6.34 10.03
C ASN A 273 -44.31 5.89 9.68
N ILE A 274 -44.51 5.32 8.48
CA ILE A 274 -45.81 4.80 8.04
C ILE A 274 -46.25 3.59 8.89
N THR A 275 -45.33 2.65 9.13
CA THR A 275 -45.60 1.48 9.99
C THR A 275 -45.88 1.87 11.44
N MET A 276 -45.20 2.89 11.98
CA MET A 276 -45.48 3.43 13.31
C MET A 276 -46.88 4.05 13.42
N LYS A 277 -47.35 4.76 12.37
CA LYS A 277 -48.71 5.30 12.32
C LYS A 277 -49.79 4.24 12.07
N ARG A 278 -49.39 3.02 11.70
CA ARG A 278 -50.27 1.89 11.32
C ARG A 278 -51.21 2.25 10.17
N GLU A 279 -50.70 3.04 9.23
CA GLU A 279 -51.43 3.48 8.05
C GLU A 279 -51.10 2.55 6.87
N THR A 280 -52.14 2.19 6.11
CA THR A 280 -51.99 1.53 4.80
C THR A 280 -52.57 2.49 3.77
N THR A 281 -51.69 3.15 3.05
CA THR A 281 -52.03 4.21 2.09
C THR A 281 -51.32 3.92 0.77
N GLU A 282 -51.78 4.53 -0.32
CA GLU A 282 -51.10 4.44 -1.62
C GLU A 282 -49.64 4.91 -1.53
N LEU A 283 -49.36 5.92 -0.68
CA LEU A 283 -48.01 6.36 -0.37
C LEU A 283 -47.20 5.26 0.34
N GLY A 284 -47.80 4.57 1.31
CA GLY A 284 -47.18 3.43 1.98
C GLY A 284 -46.82 2.30 1.03
N ASP A 285 -47.68 2.01 0.06
CA ASP A 285 -47.42 1.00 -0.96
C ASP A 285 -46.29 1.43 -1.90
N SER A 286 -46.26 2.71 -2.31
CA SER A 286 -45.17 3.27 -3.11
C SER A 286 -43.82 3.22 -2.37
N VAL A 287 -43.79 3.63 -1.09
CA VAL A 287 -42.58 3.57 -0.26
C VAL A 287 -42.15 2.11 -0.04
N SER A 288 -43.10 1.19 0.15
CA SER A 288 -42.82 -0.25 0.28
C SER A 288 -42.17 -0.81 -0.99
N GLU A 289 -42.68 -0.47 -2.18
CA GLU A 289 -42.05 -0.85 -3.44
C GLU A 289 -40.65 -0.26 -3.62
N SER A 290 -40.44 1.00 -3.25
CA SER A 290 -39.11 1.63 -3.22
C SER A 290 -38.15 0.89 -2.27
N CYS A 291 -38.60 0.53 -1.07
CA CYS A 291 -37.82 -0.27 -0.12
C CYS A 291 -37.48 -1.66 -0.68
N LYS A 292 -38.40 -2.33 -1.38
CA LYS A 292 -38.13 -3.61 -2.07
C LYS A 292 -37.07 -3.46 -3.14
N TYR A 293 -37.14 -2.39 -3.94
CA TYR A 293 -36.14 -2.08 -4.95
C TYR A 293 -34.76 -1.89 -4.32
N HIS A 294 -34.64 -1.04 -3.30
CA HIS A 294 -33.38 -0.82 -2.61
C HIS A 294 -32.85 -2.11 -1.96
N LYS A 295 -33.70 -2.90 -1.31
CA LYS A 295 -33.32 -4.20 -0.75
C LYS A 295 -32.67 -5.10 -1.81
N ALA A 296 -33.33 -5.26 -2.97
CA ALA A 296 -32.80 -6.08 -4.06
C ALA A 296 -31.47 -5.52 -4.62
N LYS A 297 -31.35 -4.19 -4.70
CA LYS A 297 -30.12 -3.52 -5.14
C LYS A 297 -28.97 -3.73 -4.15
N LEU A 298 -29.22 -3.63 -2.84
CA LEU A 298 -28.23 -3.91 -1.80
C LEU A 298 -27.84 -5.40 -1.79
N ASP A 299 -28.78 -6.32 -1.97
CA ASP A 299 -28.49 -7.75 -2.12
C ASP A 299 -27.53 -8.00 -3.29
N ARG A 300 -27.75 -7.34 -4.43
CA ARG A 300 -26.87 -7.44 -5.60
C ARG A 300 -25.47 -6.91 -5.30
N LEU A 301 -25.36 -5.72 -4.70
CA LEU A 301 -24.07 -5.13 -4.32
C LEU A 301 -23.31 -6.03 -3.33
N MET A 302 -23.99 -6.57 -2.32
CA MET A 302 -23.39 -7.55 -1.41
C MET A 302 -22.89 -8.79 -2.14
N GLY A 303 -23.63 -9.28 -3.14
CA GLY A 303 -23.21 -10.38 -4.00
C GLY A 303 -21.95 -10.05 -4.82
N GLU A 304 -21.91 -8.88 -5.45
CA GLU A 304 -20.77 -8.40 -6.23
C GLU A 304 -19.51 -8.24 -5.37
N LEU A 305 -19.63 -7.63 -4.19
CA LEU A 305 -18.51 -7.47 -3.24
C LEU A 305 -17.99 -8.82 -2.73
N LYS A 306 -18.87 -9.81 -2.49
CA LYS A 306 -18.46 -11.16 -2.11
C LYS A 306 -17.68 -11.87 -3.20
N LEU A 307 -18.03 -11.67 -4.47
CA LEU A 307 -17.28 -12.22 -5.61
C LEU A 307 -15.88 -11.61 -5.74
N GLN A 308 -15.68 -10.40 -5.21
CA GLN A 308 -14.43 -9.64 -5.29
C GLN A 308 -13.63 -9.65 -3.98
N ARG A 309 -13.91 -10.60 -3.08
CA ARG A 309 -13.29 -10.69 -1.73
C ARG A 309 -11.77 -10.57 -1.74
N GLU A 310 -11.10 -11.22 -2.69
CA GLU A 310 -9.63 -11.19 -2.79
C GLU A 310 -9.09 -9.80 -3.13
N LYS A 311 -9.78 -9.05 -3.99
CA LYS A 311 -9.41 -7.67 -4.36
C LYS A 311 -9.68 -6.69 -3.23
N LEU A 312 -10.75 -6.91 -2.47
CA LEU A 312 -11.14 -6.04 -1.37
C LEU A 312 -10.19 -6.14 -0.17
N GLY A 313 -9.52 -7.28 0.02
CA GLY A 313 -8.48 -7.44 1.03
C GLY A 313 -8.88 -6.90 2.41
N GLU A 314 -8.06 -6.00 2.96
CA GLU A 314 -8.28 -5.38 4.27
C GLU A 314 -9.19 -4.13 4.23
N SER A 315 -9.91 -3.88 3.12
CA SER A 315 -10.76 -2.69 2.98
C SER A 315 -11.99 -2.72 3.89
N VAL A 316 -12.59 -1.54 4.10
CA VAL A 316 -13.87 -1.38 4.82
C VAL A 316 -15.05 -2.09 4.13
N LEU A 317 -14.88 -2.51 2.87
CA LEU A 317 -15.85 -3.26 2.09
C LEU A 317 -15.64 -4.79 2.14
N CYS A 318 -14.60 -5.26 2.83
CA CYS A 318 -14.34 -6.70 2.96
C CYS A 318 -15.53 -7.44 3.59
N PRO A 319 -16.01 -8.54 3.00
CA PRO A 319 -17.13 -9.31 3.55
C PRO A 319 -16.91 -9.89 4.94
N ASP A 320 -15.65 -10.13 5.35
CA ASP A 320 -15.34 -10.83 6.60
C ASP A 320 -15.24 -9.88 7.81
N HIS A 321 -14.70 -8.69 7.60
CA HIS A 321 -14.36 -7.75 8.69
C HIS A 321 -14.59 -6.28 8.31
N GLY A 322 -15.07 -5.99 7.10
CA GLY A 322 -15.30 -4.63 6.62
C GLY A 322 -16.48 -3.98 7.32
N SER A 323 -16.24 -2.82 7.95
CA SER A 323 -17.27 -2.07 8.68
C SER A 323 -18.39 -1.55 7.78
N LEU A 324 -18.06 -1.07 6.57
CA LEU A 324 -19.03 -0.58 5.60
C LEU A 324 -19.83 -1.75 4.99
N PHE A 325 -19.20 -2.89 4.77
CA PHE A 325 -19.91 -4.11 4.37
C PHE A 325 -20.90 -4.57 5.47
N ALA A 326 -20.49 -4.54 6.73
CA ALA A 326 -21.37 -4.85 7.85
C ALA A 326 -22.55 -3.87 7.95
N GLN A 327 -22.30 -2.58 7.72
CA GLN A 327 -23.35 -1.56 7.64
C GLN A 327 -24.33 -1.85 6.49
N LEU A 328 -23.82 -2.17 5.30
CA LEU A 328 -24.62 -2.57 4.13
C LEU A 328 -25.54 -3.75 4.46
N ALA A 329 -24.98 -4.80 5.07
CA ALA A 329 -25.74 -5.98 5.49
C ALA A 329 -26.81 -5.65 6.53
N ASN A 330 -26.49 -4.79 7.50
CA ASN A 330 -27.42 -4.36 8.54
C ASN A 330 -28.60 -3.56 7.95
N VAL A 331 -28.35 -2.61 7.05
CA VAL A 331 -29.42 -1.83 6.41
C VAL A 331 -30.32 -2.73 5.56
N ASN A 332 -29.73 -3.68 4.84
CA ASN A 332 -30.48 -4.67 4.06
C ASN A 332 -31.38 -5.56 4.95
N ASP A 333 -30.89 -5.98 6.12
CA ASP A 333 -31.71 -6.74 7.08
C ASP A 333 -32.82 -5.89 7.70
N GLN A 334 -32.55 -4.62 8.03
CA GLN A 334 -33.58 -3.69 8.51
C GLN A 334 -34.69 -3.47 7.47
N LEU A 335 -34.34 -3.33 6.19
CA LEU A 335 -35.31 -3.26 5.10
C LEU A 335 -36.18 -4.51 5.05
N ARG A 336 -35.58 -5.70 5.15
CA ARG A 336 -36.32 -6.97 5.19
C ARG A 336 -37.35 -7.00 6.33
N VAL A 337 -36.91 -6.70 7.55
CA VAL A 337 -37.78 -6.71 8.74
C VAL A 337 -38.91 -5.68 8.60
N LYS A 338 -38.62 -4.45 8.17
CA LYS A 338 -39.65 -3.41 8.02
C LYS A 338 -40.65 -3.71 6.91
N LEU A 339 -40.21 -4.32 5.81
CA LEU A 339 -41.10 -4.79 4.74
C LEU A 339 -42.05 -5.89 5.23
N GLU A 340 -41.57 -6.83 6.04
CA GLU A 340 -42.40 -7.87 6.67
C GLU A 340 -43.47 -7.24 7.58
N VAL A 341 -43.09 -6.26 8.42
CA VAL A 341 -44.03 -5.53 9.30
C VAL A 341 -45.11 -4.81 8.49
N TYR A 342 -44.74 -4.11 7.42
CA TYR A 342 -45.70 -3.41 6.56
C TYR A 342 -46.63 -4.39 5.82
N ALA A 343 -46.13 -5.55 5.39
CA ALA A 343 -46.94 -6.59 4.76
C ALA A 343 -47.97 -7.21 5.74
N SER A 344 -47.58 -7.46 7.00
CA SER A 344 -48.51 -7.96 8.02
C SER A 344 -49.59 -6.92 8.37
N LEU A 345 -49.24 -5.63 8.36
CA LEU A 345 -50.21 -4.54 8.52
C LEU A 345 -51.21 -4.50 7.35
N SER A 346 -50.71 -4.61 6.12
CA SER A 346 -51.52 -4.56 4.89
C SER A 346 -52.44 -5.77 4.71
N SER A 347 -52.06 -6.94 5.22
CA SER A 347 -52.89 -8.15 5.20
C SER A 347 -53.97 -8.20 6.27
N GLY A 348 -54.04 -7.20 7.17
CA GLY A 348 -55.04 -7.15 8.24
C GLY A 348 -54.79 -8.19 9.35
N ASN A 349 -53.54 -8.63 9.55
CA ASN A 349 -53.14 -9.54 10.62
C ASN A 349 -52.54 -8.77 11.81
N PRO A 350 -53.35 -8.27 12.77
CA PRO A 350 -52.87 -7.43 13.86
C PRO A 350 -51.98 -8.15 14.89
N SER A 351 -51.90 -9.49 14.88
CA SER A 351 -51.15 -10.24 15.91
C SER A 351 -49.64 -10.16 15.76
N GLU A 352 -49.11 -9.80 14.58
CA GLU A 352 -47.66 -9.77 14.32
C GLU A 352 -47.03 -8.37 14.42
N CYS A 353 -47.82 -7.28 14.42
CA CYS A 353 -47.29 -5.91 14.45
C CYS A 353 -46.77 -5.45 15.84
N ARG A 354 -46.50 -6.35 16.78
CA ARG A 354 -45.79 -6.00 18.03
C ARG A 354 -44.29 -6.05 17.76
N GLU A 355 -43.76 -4.95 17.23
CA GLU A 355 -42.34 -4.64 17.48
C GLU A 355 -42.18 -4.53 18.99
N ASN A 356 -41.45 -5.48 19.59
CA ASN A 356 -40.94 -5.32 20.94
C ASN A 356 -39.93 -4.16 20.88
N VAL A 357 -40.44 -2.94 21.08
CA VAL A 357 -39.65 -1.73 21.20
C VAL A 357 -38.74 -1.88 22.42
N SER A 358 -37.53 -2.38 22.18
CA SER A 358 -36.43 -2.22 23.13
C SER A 358 -35.99 -0.77 23.02
N HIS A 359 -36.40 0.02 24.01
CA HIS A 359 -36.17 1.46 24.11
C HIS A 359 -34.66 1.72 24.33
N GLY A 360 -33.88 1.75 23.25
CA GLY A 360 -32.47 2.10 23.26
C GLY A 360 -32.26 3.50 22.69
N GLY A 361 -31.99 4.47 23.57
CA GLY A 361 -31.20 5.67 23.30
C GLY A 361 -31.55 6.50 22.07
N ARG A 362 -32.52 7.42 22.23
CA ARG A 362 -32.84 8.50 21.30
C ARG A 362 -31.65 9.48 21.19
N GLU A 363 -30.80 9.33 20.19
CA GLU A 363 -30.03 10.46 19.63
C GLU A 363 -30.88 11.08 18.52
N GLU A 364 -31.71 12.04 18.92
CA GLU A 364 -32.35 12.95 17.98
C GLU A 364 -31.25 13.80 17.31
N ALA A 365 -30.93 13.47 16.06
CA ALA A 365 -30.14 14.33 15.20
C ALA A 365 -30.91 15.64 15.01
N THR A 366 -30.49 16.66 15.74
CA THR A 366 -30.98 18.04 15.68
C THR A 366 -30.71 18.61 14.28
N LEU A 367 -31.61 18.36 13.33
CA LEU A 367 -31.65 19.08 12.07
C LEU A 367 -32.06 20.52 12.38
N LYS A 368 -31.14 21.44 12.07
CA LYS A 368 -31.30 22.89 12.23
C LYS A 368 -32.58 23.37 11.54
N THR A 369 -33.64 23.56 12.30
CA THR A 369 -34.80 24.34 11.89
C THR A 369 -34.43 25.82 11.89
N SER A 370 -34.25 26.39 10.69
CA SER A 370 -34.28 27.83 10.47
C SER A 370 -35.66 28.38 10.84
N PRO A 371 -35.75 29.62 11.36
CA PRO A 371 -36.89 30.04 12.17
C PRO A 371 -38.14 30.32 11.33
N SER A 372 -39.16 29.52 11.61
CA SER A 372 -40.57 29.87 11.81
C SER A 372 -40.99 31.28 11.36
N GLY A 373 -41.77 31.30 10.28
CA GLY A 373 -42.60 32.43 9.89
C GLY A 373 -43.78 31.93 9.06
N GLY A 374 -44.97 31.90 9.67
CA GLY A 374 -46.26 31.84 8.97
C GLY A 374 -47.00 30.52 9.11
N ASP A 375 -48.08 30.55 9.90
CA ASP A 375 -49.19 29.59 9.89
C ASP A 375 -49.64 29.33 8.45
N HIS A 376 -49.38 28.13 7.93
CA HIS A 376 -50.17 27.56 6.85
C HIS A 376 -50.14 26.04 6.96
N ASP A 377 -51.35 25.45 6.99
CA ASP A 377 -51.66 24.02 7.00
C ASP A 377 -50.51 23.11 6.53
N ASP A 378 -49.93 22.39 7.50
CA ASP A 378 -48.92 21.35 7.34
C ASP A 378 -49.51 20.17 6.52
N THR A 379 -49.60 20.36 5.22
CA THR A 379 -49.58 19.26 4.25
C THR A 379 -48.17 19.18 3.72
N THR A 380 -47.26 18.67 4.56
CA THR A 380 -45.95 18.22 4.11
C THR A 380 -46.18 17.02 3.18
N VAL A 381 -46.25 17.31 1.87
CA VAL A 381 -46.29 16.30 0.82
C VAL A 381 -44.90 15.66 0.78
N PHE A 382 -44.76 14.50 1.41
CA PHE A 382 -43.59 13.65 1.26
C PHE A 382 -43.73 12.88 -0.05
N GLU A 383 -43.29 13.49 -1.15
CA GLU A 383 -43.17 12.80 -2.42
C GLU A 383 -41.96 11.86 -2.32
N ALA A 384 -42.22 10.55 -2.40
CA ALA A 384 -41.17 9.56 -2.49
C ALA A 384 -40.44 9.80 -3.82
N VAL A 385 -39.14 10.07 -3.77
CA VAL A 385 -38.32 10.24 -4.98
C VAL A 385 -38.31 8.92 -5.71
N LEU A 386 -39.03 8.85 -6.83
CA LEU A 386 -39.13 7.63 -7.62
C LEU A 386 -37.97 7.58 -8.62
N PRO A 387 -37.35 6.40 -8.87
CA PRO A 387 -36.10 6.30 -9.61
C PRO A 387 -36.11 6.90 -11.03
N TRP A 388 -37.27 6.97 -11.70
CA TRP A 388 -37.39 7.55 -13.04
C TRP A 388 -37.43 9.08 -13.07
N GLU A 389 -37.54 9.76 -11.92
CA GLU A 389 -37.59 11.23 -11.88
C GLU A 389 -36.22 11.88 -12.06
N LYS A 390 -35.13 11.13 -11.86
CA LYS A 390 -33.76 11.65 -11.98
C LYS A 390 -33.08 11.38 -13.32
N GLU A 391 -33.68 10.59 -14.21
CA GLU A 391 -33.08 10.31 -15.54
C GLU A 391 -33.48 11.36 -16.62
N GLY A 392 -34.12 12.48 -16.23
CA GLY A 392 -34.69 13.46 -17.17
C GLY A 392 -33.97 14.82 -17.30
N GLU A 393 -32.94 15.12 -16.52
CA GLU A 393 -32.30 16.46 -16.51
C GLU A 393 -30.88 16.52 -17.11
N GLU A 394 -30.52 15.56 -17.95
CA GLU A 394 -29.37 15.70 -18.87
C GLU A 394 -29.88 15.93 -20.30
N GLY A 395 -30.28 17.17 -20.56
CA GLY A 395 -30.40 17.78 -21.89
C GLY A 395 -29.73 19.14 -21.87
#